data_AF-A0A7W0PRF2-F1
#
_entry.id   AF-A0A7W0PRF2-F1
#
_cell.length_a   1.000
_cell.length_b   1.000
_cell.length_c   1.000
_cell.angle_alpha   90.00
_cell.angle_beta   90.00
_cell.angle_gamma   90.00
#
_symmetry.space_group_name_H-M   'P 1'
#
loop_
_entity.id
_entity.type
_entity.pdbx_description
1 polymer ?
#
loop_
_entity_poly.entity_id
_entity_poly.type
_entity_poly.pdbx_seq_one_letter_code
_entity_poly.pdbx_strand_id
1 'polypeptide(L)'
;MSEWLPEIDSWKSEGKRVAIATVVNVIGSAPRPVGARMAVSDDGELAGSVSGGCVESAVAVEAADVLRTGTPKLIRYGITDEMAWDVGLACGGTIEVFVETME
;
A
#
# COMPACT_ATOMS: atom_id res chain seq x y z
N MET A 1 19.22 4.72 -3.65
CA MET A 1 19.17 3.35 -4.17
C MET A 1 18.27 2.53 -3.28
N SER A 2 16.98 2.52 -3.60
CA SER A 2 16.01 1.71 -2.86
C SER A 2 16.17 0.25 -3.29
N GLU A 3 16.72 -0.61 -2.41
CA GLU A 3 16.99 -2.02 -2.74
C GLU A 3 15.72 -2.84 -3.06
N TRP A 4 14.53 -2.29 -2.79
CA TRP A 4 13.27 -3.02 -2.86
C TRP A 4 12.27 -2.48 -3.89
N LEU A 5 12.47 -1.26 -4.43
CA LEU A 5 11.70 -0.69 -5.55
C LEU A 5 12.57 0.29 -6.36
N PRO A 6 13.21 -0.15 -7.46
CA PRO A 6 14.13 0.69 -8.24
C PRO A 6 13.45 1.90 -8.92
N GLU A 7 12.13 1.85 -9.13
CA GLU A 7 11.32 2.94 -9.70
C GLU A 7 11.43 4.21 -8.87
N ILE A 8 11.58 4.05 -7.56
CA ILE A 8 11.76 5.15 -6.61
C ILE A 8 12.95 6.03 -7.00
N ASP A 9 14.07 5.42 -7.39
CA ASP A 9 15.28 6.19 -7.74
C ASP A 9 15.06 6.97 -9.05
N SER A 10 14.30 6.42 -10.00
CA SER A 10 13.88 7.15 -11.22
C SER A 10 13.02 8.35 -10.87
N TRP A 11 11.94 8.14 -10.10
CA TRP A 11 11.01 9.20 -9.72
C TRP A 11 11.69 10.32 -8.94
N LYS A 12 12.59 9.97 -8.01
CA LYS A 12 13.40 10.95 -7.29
C LYS A 12 14.31 11.74 -8.24
N SER A 13 14.92 11.09 -9.23
CA SER A 13 15.76 11.76 -10.23
C SER A 13 14.96 12.72 -11.13
N GLU A 14 13.65 12.45 -11.30
CA GLU A 14 12.69 13.29 -12.01
C GLU A 14 12.12 14.43 -11.13
N GLY A 15 12.50 14.48 -9.85
CA GLY A 15 12.03 15.49 -8.89
C GLY A 15 10.64 15.21 -8.33
N LYS A 16 10.09 14.01 -8.54
CA LYS A 16 8.79 13.60 -8.03
C LYS A 16 8.86 13.32 -6.53
N ARG A 17 7.77 13.61 -5.82
CA ARG A 17 7.61 13.19 -4.43
C ARG A 17 7.09 11.78 -4.40
N VAL A 18 7.50 11.01 -3.40
CA VAL A 18 7.14 9.60 -3.28
C VAL A 18 6.60 9.35 -1.88
N ALA A 19 5.49 8.62 -1.76
CA ALA A 19 5.03 8.05 -0.52
C ALA A 19 5.21 6.53 -0.54
N ILE A 20 5.54 5.97 0.62
CA ILE A 20 5.69 4.53 0.82
C ILE A 20 4.56 4.04 1.71
N ALA A 21 3.88 3.01 1.21
CA ALA A 21 2.91 2.23 1.96
C ALA A 21 3.54 0.88 2.34
N THR A 22 3.52 0.55 3.63
CA THR A 22 4.09 -0.70 4.17
C THR A 22 3.04 -1.45 4.97
N VAL A 23 2.85 -2.74 4.69
CA VAL A 23 2.06 -3.62 5.56
C VAL A 23 2.81 -3.80 6.88
N VAL A 24 2.26 -3.27 7.96
CA VAL A 24 2.88 -3.34 9.31
C VAL A 24 2.23 -4.41 10.18
N ASN A 25 1.02 -4.85 9.85
CA ASN A 25 0.31 -5.87 10.60
C ASN A 25 -0.65 -6.66 9.71
N VAL A 26 -0.88 -7.92 10.06
CA VAL A 26 -1.83 -8.84 9.40
C VAL A 26 -2.62 -9.57 10.47
N ILE A 27 -3.94 -9.53 10.38
CA ILE A 27 -4.87 -10.26 11.24
C ILE A 27 -5.65 -11.24 10.36
N GLY A 28 -5.55 -12.53 10.64
CA GLY A 28 -6.16 -13.58 9.81
C GLY A 28 -5.33 -13.88 8.55
N SER A 29 -6.00 -14.26 7.46
CA SER A 29 -5.35 -14.59 6.19
C SER A 29 -5.22 -13.36 5.31
N ALA A 30 -4.00 -13.01 4.89
CA ALA A 30 -3.77 -11.94 3.92
C ALA A 30 -2.89 -12.43 2.76
N PRO A 31 -3.10 -11.91 1.54
CA PRO A 31 -2.36 -12.30 0.34
C PRO A 31 -0.89 -11.84 0.35
N ARG A 32 -0.53 -10.86 1.20
CA ARG A 32 0.84 -10.37 1.37
C ARG A 32 1.24 -10.37 2.85
N PRO A 33 2.51 -10.69 3.15
CA PRO A 33 2.99 -10.67 4.53
C PRO A 33 3.27 -9.25 5.02
N VAL A 34 3.44 -9.12 6.33
CA VAL A 34 4.06 -7.94 6.96
C VAL A 34 5.41 -7.65 6.29
N GLY A 35 5.67 -6.37 6.02
CA GLY A 35 6.85 -5.91 5.30
C GLY A 35 6.67 -5.80 3.79
N ALA A 36 5.53 -6.23 3.22
CA ALA A 36 5.19 -5.91 1.84
C ALA A 36 5.03 -4.39 1.67
N ARG A 37 5.54 -3.85 0.55
CA ARG A 37 5.59 -2.41 0.30
C ARG A 37 5.07 -2.04 -1.07
N MET A 38 4.52 -0.84 -1.14
CA MET A 38 4.13 -0.17 -2.38
C MET A 38 4.60 1.28 -2.32
N ALA A 39 5.17 1.79 -3.41
CA ALA A 39 5.50 3.20 -3.58
C ALA A 39 4.47 3.88 -4.49
N VAL A 40 4.20 5.14 -4.20
CA VAL A 40 3.25 5.99 -4.94
C VAL A 40 3.95 7.31 -5.24
N SER A 41 4.06 7.70 -6.51
CA SER A 41 4.54 9.04 -6.89
C SER A 41 3.42 10.08 -6.77
N ASP A 42 3.76 11.37 -6.70
CA ASP A 42 2.77 12.44 -6.70
C ASP A 42 2.04 12.64 -8.05
N ASP A 43 2.52 11.99 -9.11
CA ASP A 43 1.85 11.86 -10.41
C ASP A 43 0.92 10.62 -10.47
N GLY A 44 0.84 9.84 -9.39
CA GLY A 44 -0.03 8.67 -9.29
C GLY A 44 0.55 7.37 -9.85
N GLU A 45 1.85 7.33 -10.14
CA GLU A 45 2.52 6.09 -10.54
C GLU A 45 2.69 5.16 -9.34
N LEU A 46 2.57 3.85 -9.57
CA LEU A 46 2.60 2.83 -8.53
C LEU A 46 3.72 1.82 -8.80
N ALA A 47 4.43 1.40 -7.76
CA ALA A 47 5.43 0.35 -7.80
C ALA A 47 5.31 -0.55 -6.56
N GLY A 48 5.46 -1.87 -6.72
CA GLY A 48 5.22 -2.82 -5.63
C GLY A 48 3.75 -3.09 -5.36
N SER A 49 3.44 -3.69 -4.20
CA SER A 49 2.08 -4.11 -3.85
C SER A 49 1.98 -4.46 -2.36
N VAL A 50 0.85 -4.10 -1.74
CA VAL A 50 0.53 -4.43 -0.34
C VAL A 50 -0.52 -5.54 -0.20
N SER A 51 -1.25 -5.88 -1.27
CA SER A 51 -2.26 -6.95 -1.25
C SER A 51 -2.29 -7.80 -2.52
N GLY A 52 -1.96 -7.24 -3.68
CA GLY A 52 -2.00 -7.90 -4.98
C GLY A 52 -3.33 -7.73 -5.72
N GLY A 53 -4.11 -6.68 -5.44
CA GLY A 53 -5.41 -6.48 -6.07
C GLY A 53 -6.20 -5.24 -5.59
N CYS A 54 -7.30 -5.47 -4.87
CA CYS A 54 -8.37 -4.47 -4.67
C CYS A 54 -8.00 -3.29 -3.76
N VAL A 55 -6.95 -3.41 -2.94
CA VAL A 55 -6.64 -2.44 -1.87
C VAL A 55 -5.66 -1.37 -2.35
N GLU A 56 -4.93 -1.64 -3.44
CA GLU A 56 -3.91 -0.77 -4.03
C GLU A 56 -4.43 0.63 -4.36
N SER A 57 -5.62 0.73 -4.98
CA SER A 57 -6.20 2.03 -5.34
C SER A 57 -6.59 2.86 -4.12
N ALA A 58 -7.09 2.22 -3.06
CA ALA A 58 -7.43 2.91 -1.81
C ALA A 58 -6.16 3.43 -1.11
N VAL A 59 -5.10 2.62 -1.11
CA VAL A 59 -3.80 3.04 -0.57
C VAL A 59 -3.18 4.18 -1.39
N ALA A 60 -3.35 4.20 -2.71
CA ALA A 60 -2.90 5.30 -3.55
C ALA A 60 -3.58 6.63 -3.21
N VAL A 61 -4.89 6.61 -2.89
CA VAL A 61 -5.62 7.81 -2.44
C VAL A 61 -5.06 8.33 -1.12
N GLU A 62 -4.84 7.44 -0.15
CA GLU A 62 -4.25 7.83 1.13
C GLU A 62 -2.81 8.33 0.97
N ALA A 63 -2.02 7.72 0.10
CA ALA A 63 -0.66 8.15 -0.22
C ALA A 63 -0.62 9.54 -0.85
N ALA A 64 -1.54 9.86 -1.77
CA ALA A 64 -1.67 11.21 -2.31
C ALA A 64 -1.98 12.25 -1.22
N ASP A 65 -2.81 11.89 -0.23
CA ASP A 65 -3.11 12.77 0.88
C ASP A 65 -1.92 12.95 1.84
N VAL A 66 -1.16 11.88 2.09
CA VAL A 66 0.10 11.94 2.85
C VAL A 66 1.13 12.81 2.13
N LEU A 67 1.28 12.69 0.80
CA LEU A 67 2.17 13.54 0.00
C LEU A 67 1.76 15.02 0.05
N ARG A 68 0.45 15.30 0.12
CA ARG A 68 -0.09 16.66 0.21
C ARG A 68 0.10 17.27 1.60
N THR A 69 -0.09 16.48 2.66
CA THR A 69 -0.11 16.97 4.05
C THR A 69 1.23 16.82 4.77
N GLY A 70 2.12 15.96 4.28
CA GLY A 70 3.34 15.54 4.97
C GLY A 70 3.07 14.76 6.27
N THR A 71 1.82 14.36 6.53
CA THR A 71 1.43 13.69 7.78
C THR A 71 1.26 12.20 7.54
N PRO A 72 2.08 11.32 8.15
CA PRO A 72 1.93 9.88 8.00
C PRO A 72 0.59 9.35 8.53
N LYS A 73 0.13 8.24 7.96
CA LYS A 73 -1.15 7.61 8.33
C LYS A 73 -0.98 6.10 8.55
N LEU A 74 -1.75 5.56 9.49
CA LEU A 74 -1.95 4.11 9.65
C LEU A 74 -3.39 3.78 9.27
N ILE A 75 -3.56 2.98 8.23
CA ILE A 75 -4.88 2.63 7.68
C ILE A 75 -5.12 1.14 7.78
N ARG A 76 -6.33 0.76 8.18
CA ARG A 76 -6.75 -0.64 8.34
C ARG A 76 -7.69 -1.02 7.19
N TYR A 77 -7.34 -2.07 6.46
CA TYR A 77 -8.11 -2.57 5.32
C TYR A 77 -8.61 -3.99 5.56
N GLY A 78 -9.93 -4.17 5.54
CA GLY A 78 -10.54 -5.49 5.51
C GLY A 78 -10.49 -6.05 4.09
N ILE A 79 -9.95 -7.25 3.94
CA ILE A 79 -10.04 -8.00 2.69
C ILE A 79 -11.28 -8.87 2.83
N THR A 80 -12.33 -8.52 2.11
CA THR A 80 -13.53 -9.36 1.98
C THR A 80 -13.55 -9.92 0.57
N ASP A 81 -13.70 -11.23 0.43
CA ASP A 81 -14.04 -11.82 -0.86
C ASP A 81 -15.42 -11.29 -1.27
N GLU A 82 -15.49 -10.45 -2.30
CA GLU A 82 -16.75 -9.98 -2.90
C GLU A 82 -17.56 -11.14 -3.55
N MET A 83 -17.12 -12.40 -3.40
CA MET A 83 -17.81 -13.63 -3.82
C MET A 83 -17.93 -14.71 -2.71
N ALA A 84 -17.82 -14.38 -1.42
CA ALA A 84 -17.85 -15.36 -0.33
C ALA A 84 -19.22 -15.59 0.33
N TRP A 85 -20.34 -15.44 -0.39
CA TRP A 85 -21.67 -15.60 0.23
C TRP A 85 -22.23 -17.05 0.25
N ASP A 86 -21.72 -17.98 -0.57
CA ASP A 86 -22.39 -19.28 -0.75
C ASP A 86 -21.62 -20.55 -0.31
N VAL A 87 -20.36 -20.47 0.13
CA VAL A 87 -19.56 -21.72 0.38
C VAL A 87 -18.61 -21.73 1.58
N GLY A 88 -18.66 -20.74 2.49
CA GLY A 88 -17.97 -20.86 3.78
C GLY A 88 -16.43 -20.88 3.71
N LEU A 89 -15.83 -20.14 2.78
CA LEU A 89 -14.38 -19.92 2.73
C LEU A 89 -14.06 -18.49 3.14
N ALA A 90 -13.41 -18.34 4.29
CA ALA A 90 -13.02 -17.05 4.82
C ALA A 90 -11.64 -16.64 4.29
N CYS A 91 -11.60 -15.76 3.29
CA CYS A 91 -10.56 -14.74 3.29
C CYS A 91 -11.05 -13.59 4.18
N GLY A 92 -11.14 -13.84 5.48
CA GLY A 92 -11.60 -12.92 6.52
C GLY A 92 -10.44 -12.16 7.17
N GLY A 93 -9.52 -11.67 6.36
CA GLY A 93 -8.29 -11.03 6.82
C GLY A 93 -8.38 -9.53 6.90
N THR A 94 -7.49 -8.94 7.69
CA THR A 94 -7.29 -7.50 7.74
C THR A 94 -5.80 -7.20 7.70
N ILE A 95 -5.43 -6.19 6.95
CA ILE A 95 -4.06 -5.65 6.96
C ILE A 95 -4.07 -4.23 7.54
N GLU A 96 -3.00 -3.87 8.23
CA GLU A 96 -2.73 -2.48 8.60
C GLU A 96 -1.55 -2.00 7.75
N VAL A 97 -1.74 -0.87 7.09
CA VAL A 97 -0.79 -0.28 6.16
C VAL A 97 -0.40 1.09 6.70
N PHE A 98 0.89 1.25 6.98
CA PHE A 98 1.47 2.53 7.34
C PHE A 98 1.93 3.25 6.06
N VAL A 99 1.53 4.51 5.92
CA VAL A 99 1.81 5.35 4.76
C VAL A 99 2.55 6.59 5.20
N GLU A 100 3.73 6.83 4.63
CA GLU A 100 4.59 7.97 4.96
C GLU A 100 5.22 8.56 3.70
N THR A 101 5.61 9.84 3.75
CA THR A 101 6.41 10.46 2.69
C THR A 101 7.83 9.94 2.76
N MET A 102 8.42 9.66 1.61
CA MET A 102 9.80 9.25 1.51
C MET A 102 10.71 10.48 1.43
N GLU A 103 11.58 10.65 2.43
CA GLU A 103 12.62 11.69 2.45
C GLU A 103 13.73 11.43 1.43
#